data_AF-A0A559QHQ8-F1
#
_entry.id   AF-A0A559QHQ8-F1
#
_cell.length_a   1.000
_cell.length_b   1.000
_cell.length_c   1.000
_cell.angle_alpha   90.00
_cell.angle_beta   90.00
_cell.angle_gamma   90.00
#
_symmetry.space_group_name_H-M   'P 1'
#
loop_
_entity.id
_entity.type
_entity.pdbx_description
1 polymer ?
#
loop_
_entity_poly.entity_id
_entity_poly.type
_entity_poly.pdbx_seq_one_letter_code
_entity_poly.pdbx_strand_id
1 'polypeptide(L)'
;MKYTLVALLLYISTGAIAGEYCWNDKVTKVIVKNNRVFFTSEKSCNSWCEIDSSWTKESINQAFTILTSAKVTNANVAFYWNEHDSGKPCQDFLPVYSMPSAILLN
;
A
#
# COMPACT_ATOMS: atom_id res chain seq x y z
N MET A 1 41.61 40.97 -12.35
CA MET A 1 40.99 39.69 -12.76
C MET A 1 40.01 39.30 -11.66
N LYS A 2 38.70 39.36 -11.94
CA LYS A 2 37.63 39.09 -10.96
C LYS A 2 37.14 37.66 -11.20
N TYR A 3 37.34 36.77 -10.24
CA TYR A 3 36.79 35.41 -10.28
C TYR A 3 35.44 35.43 -9.57
N THR A 4 34.37 35.38 -10.35
CA THR A 4 33.01 35.18 -9.83
C THR A 4 32.85 33.70 -9.50
N LEU A 5 32.85 33.37 -8.21
CA LEU A 5 32.49 32.05 -7.68
C LEU A 5 30.99 31.82 -7.94
N VAL A 6 30.68 30.95 -8.90
CA VAL A 6 29.32 30.44 -9.12
C VAL A 6 29.09 29.35 -8.08
N ALA A 7 28.35 29.67 -7.02
CA ALA A 7 27.87 28.71 -6.04
C ALA A 7 26.79 27.83 -6.69
N LEU A 8 27.18 26.63 -7.12
CA LEU A 8 26.26 25.60 -7.60
C LEU A 8 25.55 24.99 -6.38
N LEU A 9 24.41 25.57 -6.00
CA LEU A 9 23.49 24.99 -5.02
C LEU A 9 22.90 23.70 -5.63
N LEU A 10 23.45 22.56 -5.21
CA LEU A 10 22.87 21.24 -5.43
C LEU A 10 21.50 21.19 -4.73
N TYR A 11 20.43 21.51 -5.45
CA TYR A 11 19.06 21.19 -5.06
C TYR A 11 18.91 19.67 -5.10
N ILE A 12 19.18 19.03 -3.96
CA ILE A 12 18.78 17.64 -3.76
C ILE A 12 17.26 17.67 -3.56
N SER A 13 16.51 17.53 -4.66
CA SER A 13 15.06 17.35 -4.56
C SER A 13 14.79 15.99 -3.92
N THR A 14 14.63 15.96 -2.60
CA THR A 14 14.00 14.82 -1.93
C THR A 14 12.55 14.81 -2.38
N GLY A 15 12.24 14.06 -3.44
CA GLY A 15 10.87 13.80 -3.83
C GLY A 15 10.14 13.19 -2.63
N ALA A 16 9.16 13.91 -2.09
CA ALA A 16 8.32 13.38 -1.04
C ALA A 16 7.48 12.25 -1.67
N ILE A 17 7.69 11.02 -1.22
CA ILE A 17 6.81 9.88 -1.53
C ILE A 17 5.51 10.17 -0.76
N ALA A 18 4.51 10.71 -1.44
CA ALA A 18 3.20 10.92 -0.84
C ALA A 18 2.37 9.65 -1.02
N GLY A 19 1.79 9.15 0.08
CA GLY A 19 0.96 7.95 0.04
C GLY A 19 -0.29 8.13 -0.84
N GLU A 20 -0.80 7.02 -1.36
CA GLU A 20 -1.92 7.02 -2.32
C GLU A 20 -3.01 6.00 -1.95
N TYR A 21 -4.26 6.34 -2.26
CA TYR A 21 -5.38 5.40 -2.22
C TYR A 21 -5.54 4.68 -3.56
N CYS A 22 -5.42 3.36 -3.52
CA CYS A 22 -5.69 2.45 -4.62
C CYS A 22 -7.15 1.99 -4.58
N TRP A 23 -7.99 2.71 -5.32
CA TRP A 23 -9.42 2.47 -5.40
C TRP A 23 -9.78 1.32 -6.34
N ASN A 24 -10.96 0.74 -6.13
CA ASN A 24 -11.58 -0.26 -7.00
C ASN A 24 -10.68 -1.48 -7.21
N ASP A 25 -10.03 -1.94 -6.14
CA ASP A 25 -9.26 -3.18 -6.15
C ASP A 25 -10.13 -4.35 -5.71
N LYS A 26 -9.79 -5.56 -6.14
CA LYS A 26 -10.52 -6.79 -5.83
C LYS A 26 -9.61 -7.76 -5.12
N VAL A 27 -10.04 -8.23 -3.95
CA VAL A 27 -9.29 -9.20 -3.17
C VAL A 27 -9.39 -10.58 -3.84
N THR A 28 -8.25 -11.16 -4.21
CA THR A 28 -8.20 -12.46 -4.89
C THR A 28 -7.93 -13.61 -3.93
N LYS A 29 -7.07 -13.42 -2.92
CA LYS A 29 -6.77 -14.43 -1.90
C LYS A 29 -6.62 -13.77 -0.53
N VAL A 30 -6.98 -14.50 0.52
CA VAL A 30 -6.76 -14.14 1.92
C VAL A 30 -6.36 -15.42 2.66
N ILE A 31 -5.29 -15.37 3.43
CA ILE A 31 -4.83 -16.48 4.28
C ILE A 31 -4.40 -15.97 5.64
N VAL A 32 -4.43 -16.88 6.62
CA VAL A 32 -3.84 -16.66 7.93
C VAL A 32 -2.69 -17.66 8.12
N LYS A 33 -1.51 -17.16 8.46
CA LYS A 33 -0.33 -17.99 8.74
C LYS A 33 0.46 -17.37 9.88
N ASN A 34 0.83 -18.16 10.88
CA ASN A 34 1.62 -17.71 12.04
C ASN A 34 1.04 -16.45 12.71
N ASN A 35 -0.29 -16.41 12.88
CA ASN A 35 -1.03 -15.29 13.48
C ASN A 35 -0.88 -13.95 12.70
N ARG A 36 -0.55 -14.03 11.41
CA ARG A 36 -0.47 -12.90 10.47
C ARG A 36 -1.47 -13.11 9.33
N VAL A 37 -1.99 -12.01 8.79
CA VAL A 37 -2.97 -12.02 7.71
C VAL A 37 -2.28 -11.59 6.42
N PHE A 38 -2.35 -12.45 5.40
CA PHE A 38 -1.81 -12.16 4.08
C PHE A 38 -2.94 -12.13 3.05
N PHE A 39 -2.76 -11.32 2.02
CA PHE A 39 -3.73 -11.21 0.94
C PHE A 39 -3.06 -10.94 -0.40
N THR A 40 -3.83 -11.15 -1.46
CA THR A 40 -3.50 -10.70 -2.82
C THR A 40 -4.72 -9.98 -3.39
N SER A 41 -4.51 -9.09 -4.35
CA SER A 41 -5.54 -8.35 -5.08
C SER A 41 -5.23 -8.29 -6.58
N GLU A 42 -6.15 -7.78 -7.39
CA GLU A 42 -5.99 -7.71 -8.86
C GLU A 42 -5.09 -6.55 -9.32
N LYS A 43 -5.00 -5.47 -8.53
CA LYS A 43 -4.28 -4.25 -8.93
C LYS A 43 -3.06 -3.98 -8.07
N SER A 44 -3.28 -3.53 -6.83
CA SER A 44 -2.19 -3.03 -5.98
C SER A 44 -1.31 -4.13 -5.40
N CYS A 45 -1.84 -5.34 -5.26
CA CYS A 45 -1.19 -6.43 -4.56
C CYS A 45 -1.24 -7.75 -5.35
N ASN A 46 -0.61 -7.77 -6.53
CA ASN A 46 -0.54 -9.00 -7.34
C ASN A 46 0.36 -10.09 -6.71
N SER A 47 1.29 -9.70 -5.84
CA SER A 47 2.08 -10.60 -4.97
C SER A 47 1.44 -10.73 -3.59
N TRP A 48 1.98 -11.52 -2.66
CA TRP A 48 1.49 -11.54 -1.28
C TRP A 48 1.77 -10.21 -0.58
N CYS A 49 0.74 -9.53 -0.09
CA CYS A 49 0.83 -8.43 0.87
C CYS A 49 0.38 -8.89 2.24
N GLU A 50 0.59 -8.05 3.24
CA GLU A 50 0.34 -8.38 4.63
C GLU A 50 -0.37 -7.26 5.38
N ILE A 51 -1.21 -7.61 6.35
CA ILE A 51 -1.67 -6.66 7.36
C ILE A 51 -0.56 -6.45 8.38
N ASP A 52 -0.20 -5.19 8.62
CA ASP A 52 0.84 -4.84 9.58
C ASP A 52 0.51 -5.39 10.98
N SER A 53 1.44 -6.19 11.50
CA SER A 53 1.37 -6.77 12.84
C SER A 53 1.44 -5.74 13.98
N SER A 54 1.82 -4.50 13.68
CA SER A 54 1.81 -3.38 14.63
C SER A 54 0.41 -2.87 14.94
N TRP A 55 -0.58 -3.18 14.09
CA TRP A 55 -1.98 -2.82 14.32
C TRP A 55 -2.53 -3.51 15.56
N THR A 56 -3.57 -2.91 16.17
CA THR A 56 -4.27 -3.57 17.27
C THR A 56 -4.91 -4.86 16.79
N LYS A 57 -5.09 -5.83 17.70
CA LYS A 57 -5.75 -7.10 17.36
C LYS A 57 -7.17 -6.90 16.82
N GLU A 58 -7.86 -5.87 17.31
CA GLU A 58 -9.18 -5.46 16.82
C GLU A 58 -9.10 -4.99 15.36
N SER A 59 -8.18 -4.07 15.05
CA SER A 59 -7.98 -3.57 13.68
C SER A 59 -7.56 -4.68 12.71
N ILE A 60 -6.71 -5.63 13.14
CA ILE A 60 -6.33 -6.80 12.34
C ILE A 60 -7.55 -7.68 12.04
N ASN A 61 -8.40 -7.94 13.04
CA ASN A 61 -9.62 -8.72 12.86
C ASN A 61 -10.62 -8.02 11.92
N GLN A 62 -10.75 -6.69 12.05
CA GLN A 62 -11.59 -5.89 11.16
C GLN A 62 -11.06 -5.93 9.71
N ALA A 63 -9.76 -5.76 9.52
CA ALA A 63 -9.11 -5.88 8.21
C ALA A 63 -9.32 -7.26 7.58
N PHE A 64 -9.10 -8.32 8.35
CA PHE A 64 -9.36 -9.69 7.91
C PHE A 64 -10.83 -9.91 7.51
N THR A 65 -11.76 -9.35 8.28
CA THR A 65 -13.20 -9.42 8.00
C THR A 65 -13.55 -8.68 6.71
N ILE A 66 -13.02 -7.47 6.51
CA ILE A 66 -13.23 -6.69 5.29
C ILE A 66 -12.69 -7.46 4.07
N LEU A 67 -11.44 -7.92 4.13
CA LEU A 67 -10.80 -8.65 3.04
C LEU A 67 -11.54 -9.93 2.66
N THR A 68 -11.92 -10.72 3.68
CA THR A 68 -12.64 -11.98 3.46
C THR A 68 -14.04 -11.72 2.91
N SER A 69 -14.75 -10.73 3.45
CA SER A 69 -16.09 -10.37 2.98
C SER A 69 -16.03 -9.87 1.54
N ALA A 70 -15.12 -8.94 1.23
CA ALA A 70 -14.94 -8.41 -0.12
C ALA A 70 -14.62 -9.50 -1.13
N LYS A 71 -13.75 -10.46 -0.76
CA LYS A 71 -13.46 -11.62 -1.61
C LYS A 71 -14.71 -12.48 -1.86
N VAL A 72 -15.49 -12.78 -0.82
CA VAL A 72 -16.69 -13.63 -0.93
C VAL A 72 -17.80 -12.95 -1.74
N THR A 73 -17.97 -11.63 -1.58
CA THR A 73 -19.01 -10.86 -2.26
C THR A 73 -18.56 -10.26 -3.59
N ASN A 74 -17.29 -10.44 -3.96
CA ASN A 74 -16.66 -9.78 -5.12
C ASN A 74 -16.80 -8.25 -5.07
N ALA A 75 -16.80 -7.68 -3.86
CA ALA A 75 -16.86 -6.23 -3.63
C ALA A 75 -15.50 -5.58 -3.86
N ASN A 76 -15.56 -4.30 -4.19
CA ASN A 76 -14.36 -3.49 -4.35
C ASN A 76 -13.84 -3.05 -2.97
N VAL A 77 -12.53 -2.91 -2.85
CA VAL A 77 -11.86 -2.33 -1.69
C VAL A 77 -10.96 -1.19 -2.14
N ALA A 78 -10.67 -0.28 -1.21
CA ALA A 78 -9.61 0.70 -1.36
C ALA A 78 -8.48 0.40 -0.38
N PHE A 79 -7.25 0.40 -0.89
CA PHE A 79 -6.04 0.25 -0.09
C PHE A 79 -5.28 1.56 -0.06
N TYR A 80 -4.92 2.03 1.13
CA TYR A 80 -4.04 3.18 1.27
C TYR A 80 -2.62 2.73 1.54
N TRP A 81 -1.66 3.26 0.80
CA TRP A 81 -0.25 2.86 0.90
C TRP A 81 0.61 4.10 1.16
N ASN A 82 1.19 4.20 2.37
CA ASN A 82 2.09 5.31 2.72
C ASN A 82 3.37 5.33 1.89
N GLU A 83 3.83 4.16 1.45
CA GLU A 83 5.11 3.98 0.75
C GLU A 83 4.97 3.96 -0.77
N HIS A 84 3.74 4.15 -1.27
CA HIS A 84 3.50 4.27 -2.70
C HIS A 84 3.89 5.67 -3.16
N ASP A 85 4.63 5.75 -4.25
CA ASP A 85 4.91 7.02 -4.90
C ASP A 85 3.61 7.51 -5.57
N SER A 86 2.99 8.56 -5.04
CA SER A 86 1.78 9.21 -5.61
C SER A 86 1.84 9.56 -7.09
N GLY A 87 3.03 9.55 -7.71
CA GLY A 87 3.20 9.74 -9.16
C GLY A 87 3.05 8.46 -9.98
N LYS A 88 2.90 7.29 -9.34
CA LYS A 88 2.80 5.99 -10.01
C LYS A 88 1.38 5.46 -9.96
N PRO A 89 0.91 4.72 -10.97
CA PRO A 89 -0.37 4.03 -10.87
C PRO A 89 -0.28 2.95 -9.79
N CYS A 90 -1.35 2.74 -9.03
CA CYS A 90 -1.56 1.57 -8.16
C CYS A 90 -1.46 0.18 -8.84
N GLN A 91 -1.13 0.15 -10.13
CA GLN A 91 -0.91 -1.04 -10.93
C GLN A 91 0.58 -1.40 -10.98
N ASP A 92 1.46 -0.50 -10.54
CA ASP A 92 2.87 -0.78 -10.37
C ASP A 92 3.03 -1.73 -9.17
N PHE A 93 3.63 -2.90 -9.43
CA PHE A 93 3.73 -3.99 -8.47
C PHE A 93 4.39 -3.53 -7.17
N LEU A 94 3.61 -3.52 -6.09
CA LEU A 94 4.16 -3.41 -4.75
C LEU A 94 5.10 -4.60 -4.46
N PRO A 95 6.21 -4.36 -3.73
CA PRO A 95 7.06 -5.43 -3.23
C PRO A 95 6.27 -6.53 -2.49
N VAL A 96 6.81 -7.74 -2.50
CA VAL A 96 6.24 -8.83 -1.69
C VAL A 96 6.28 -8.42 -0.21
N TYR A 97 5.15 -8.62 0.46
CA TYR A 97 4.86 -8.29 1.85
C TYR A 97 4.75 -6.79 2.15
N SER A 98 4.48 -5.96 1.15
CA SER A 98 4.02 -4.59 1.40
C SER A 98 2.79 -4.58 2.30
N MET A 99 2.68 -3.55 3.13
CA MET A 99 1.62 -3.42 4.13
C MET A 99 0.81 -2.15 3.87
N PRO A 100 -0.51 -2.24 3.65
CA PRO A 100 -1.34 -1.05 3.50
C PRO A 100 -1.48 -0.38 4.87
N SER A 101 -1.56 0.93 4.87
CA SER A 101 -1.75 1.75 6.06
C SER A 101 -3.23 1.95 6.40
N ALA A 102 -4.13 1.72 5.43
CA ALA A 102 -5.57 1.61 5.67
C ALA A 102 -6.25 0.71 4.63
N ILE A 103 -7.39 0.13 5.01
CA ILE A 103 -8.24 -0.69 4.15
C ILE A 103 -9.68 -0.25 4.33
N LEU A 104 -10.35 0.04 3.23
CA LEU A 104 -11.75 0.47 3.20
C LEU A 104 -12.55 -0.47 2.30
N LEU A 105 -13.76 -0.82 2.73
CA LEU A 105 -14.73 -1.50 1.88
C LEU A 105 -15.48 -0.42 1.08
N ASN A 106 -15.55 -0.57 -0.24
CA ASN A 106 -16.28 0.33 -1.14
C ASN A 106 -17.63 -0.26 -1.55
#